data_AF-A0A645IS52-F1
#
_entry.id   AF-A0A645IS52-F1
#
_cell.length_a   1.000
_cell.length_b   1.000
_cell.length_c   1.000
_cell.angle_alpha   90.00
_cell.angle_beta   90.00
_cell.angle_gamma   90.00
#
_symmetry.space_group_name_H-M   'P 1'
#
loop_
_entity.id
_entity.type
_entity.pdbx_description
1 polymer ?
#
loop_
_entity_poly.entity_id
_entity_poly.type
_entity_poly.pdbx_seq_one_letter_code
_entity_poly.pdbx_strand_id
1 'polypeptide(L)' 'MVGNDMLEDMVAKKAGINTYLVTDCVIKRDSPYAPDYSSDSSEFLKYVDALPLAFSR' A
#
# COMPACT_ATOMS: atom_id res chain seq x y z
N MET A 1 -1.68 5.14 -1.45
CA MET A 1 -0.39 5.25 -0.74
C MET A 1 0.21 3.87 -0.71
N VAL A 2 1.47 3.74 -1.12
CA VAL A 2 2.18 2.46 -1.14
C VAL A 2 3.46 2.64 -0.33
N GLY A 3 3.78 1.70 0.54
CA GLY A 3 5.01 1.73 1.32
C GLY A 3 5.16 0.54 2.24
N ASN A 4 6.24 0.51 3.02
CA ASN A 4 6.61 -0.61 3.90
C ASN A 4 6.60 -0.22 5.39
N ASP A 5 6.25 1.02 5.76
CA ASP A 5 6.13 1.48 7.14
C ASP A 5 4.66 1.49 7.60
N MET A 6 4.39 0.69 8.64
CA MET A 6 3.04 0.54 9.20
C MET A 6 2.47 1.82 9.81
N LEU A 7 3.30 2.76 10.24
CA LEU A 7 2.86 3.99 10.89
C LEU A 7 2.88 5.18 9.92
N GLU A 8 4.00 5.37 9.22
CA GLU A 8 4.23 6.53 8.37
C GLU A 8 3.43 6.46 7.06
N ASP A 9 3.30 5.29 6.46
CA ASP A 9 2.59 5.13 5.19
C ASP A 9 1.09 4.87 5.40
N MET A 10 0.75 4.01 6.35
CA MET A 10 -0.64 3.57 6.55
C MET A 10 -1.54 4.66 7.16
N VAL A 11 -0.95 5.73 7.72
CA VAL A 11 -1.71 6.90 8.18
C VAL A 11 -2.49 7.57 7.05
N ALA A 12 -2.06 7.43 5.79
CA ALA A 12 -2.73 7.99 4.62
C ALA A 12 -4.19 7.51 4.48
N LYS A 13 -4.53 6.36 5.08
CA LYS A 13 -5.91 5.87 5.18
C LYS A 13 -6.85 6.87 5.85
N LYS A 14 -6.36 7.63 6.83
CA LYS A 14 -7.13 8.72 7.49
C LYS A 14 -7.53 9.83 6.53
N ALA A 15 -6.80 10.01 5.43
CA ALA A 15 -7.11 10.97 4.39
C ALA A 15 -8.03 10.39 3.28
N GLY A 16 -8.53 9.17 3.44
CA GLY A 16 -9.37 8.50 2.44
C GLY A 16 -8.60 7.92 1.25
N ILE A 17 -7.28 7.77 1.38
CA ILE A 17 -6.42 7.18 0.35
C ILE A 17 -6.31 5.68 0.60
N ASN A 18 -6.56 4.85 -0.42
CA ASN A 18 -6.31 3.41 -0.35
C ASN A 18 -4.82 3.13 -0.08
N THR A 19 -4.53 2.27 0.90
CA THR A 19 -3.17 1.95 1.33
C THR A 19 -2.75 0.53 0.93
N TYR A 20 -1.51 0.40 0.45
CA TYR A 20 -0.89 -0.87 0.08
C TYR A 20 0.42 -1.04 0.86
N LEU A 21 0.53 -2.08 1.68
CA LEU A 21 1.75 -2.40 2.42
C LEU A 21 2.60 -3.41 1.66
N VAL A 22 3.82 -3.02 1.29
CA VAL A 22 4.81 -3.92 0.66
C VAL A 22 5.57 -4.68 1.74
N THR A 23 5.59 -6.01 1.68
CA THR A 23 5.99 -6.86 2.81
C THR A 23 7.45 -7.28 2.87
N ASP A 24 8.25 -7.03 1.83
CA ASP A 24 9.63 -7.50 1.70
C ASP A 24 10.53 -7.02 2.86
N CYS A 25 10.35 -5.77 3.27
CA CYS A 25 11.14 -5.11 4.29
C CYS A 25 10.24 -4.31 5.26
N VAL A 26 9.16 -4.91 5.78
CA VAL A 26 8.22 -4.20 6.66
C VAL A 26 8.92 -3.61 7.87
N ILE A 27 8.74 -2.30 8.07
CA ILE A 27 9.14 -1.63 9.30
C ILE A 27 7.98 -1.80 10.29
N LYS A 28 8.15 -2.75 11.21
CA LYS A 28 7.18 -3.01 12.28
C LYS A 28 7.33 -2.00 13.40
N ARG A 29 6.30 -1.18 13.57
CA ARG A 29 6.10 -0.27 14.71
C ARG A 29 4.68 -0.47 15.20
N ASP A 30 4.41 -0.17 16.47
CA ASP A 30 3.03 -0.12 16.95
C ASP A 30 2.26 0.89 16.11
N SER A 31 1.25 0.40 15.39
CA SER A 31 0.43 1.20 14.50
C SER A 31 -1.03 0.79 14.68
N PRO A 32 -1.94 1.77 14.86
CA PRO A 32 -3.37 1.51 14.89
C PRO A 32 -3.97 1.32 13.48
N TYR A 33 -3.16 1.41 12.43
CA TYR A 33 -3.64 1.38 11.04
C TYR A 33 -3.55 -0.02 10.45
N ALA A 34 -4.61 -0.41 9.75
CA ALA A 34 -4.63 -1.61 8.94
C ALA A 34 -4.56 -1.22 7.44
N PRO A 35 -3.60 -1.76 6.66
CA PRO A 35 -3.56 -1.58 5.22
C PRO A 35 -4.86 -2.05 4.54
N ASP A 36 -5.21 -1.49 3.39
CA ASP A 36 -6.29 -2.04 2.54
C ASP A 36 -5.82 -3.28 1.76
N TYR A 37 -4.54 -3.28 1.37
CA TYR A 37 -3.89 -4.37 0.65
C TYR A 37 -2.49 -4.61 1.19
N SER A 38 -2.00 -5.84 1.12
CA SER A 38 -0.62 -6.15 1.49
C SER A 38 -0.09 -7.36 0.72
N SER A 39 1.12 -7.24 0.20
CA SER A 39 1.84 -8.35 -0.44
C SER A 39 3.33 -8.02 -0.53
N ASP A 40 4.14 -8.96 -0.99
CA ASP A 40 5.50 -8.63 -1.42
C ASP A 40 5.50 -7.81 -2.72
N SER A 41 6.69 -7.33 -3.09
CA SER A 41 6.96 -6.49 -4.25
C SER A 41 6.60 -7.16 -5.58
N SER A 42 6.69 -8.49 -5.66
CA SER A 42 6.38 -9.23 -6.88
C SER A 42 4.87 -9.30 -7.13
N GLU A 43 4.07 -9.51 -6.08
CA GLU A 43 2.61 -9.47 -6.16
C GLU A 43 2.10 -8.03 -6.30
N PHE A 44 2.78 -7.05 -5.70
CA PHE A 44 2.46 -5.64 -5.89
C PHE A 44 2.61 -5.22 -7.35
N LEU A 45 3.66 -5.70 -8.05
CA LEU A 45 3.82 -5.44 -9.48
C LEU A 45 2.62 -5.97 -10.28
N LYS A 46 2.17 -7.20 -10.01
CA LYS A 46 0.98 -7.78 -10.65
C LYS A 46 -0.28 -6.97 -10.36
N TYR A 47 -0.43 -6.49 -9.12
CA TYR A 47 -1.54 -5.62 -8.74
C TYR A 47 -1.55 -4.35 -9.59
N VAL A 48 -0.40 -3.68 -9.76
CA VAL A 48 -0.26 -2.47 -10.57
C VAL A 48 -0.55 -2.76 -12.04
N ASP A 49 -0.04 -3.86 -12.59
CA ASP A 49 -0.29 -4.27 -13.98
C ASP A 49 -1.77 -4.58 -14.26
N ALA A 50 -2.52 -4.99 -13.23
CA ALA A 50 -3.95 -5.25 -13.31
C ALA A 50 -4.81 -3.97 -13.15
N LEU A 51 -4.22 -2.84 -12.75
CA LEU A 51 -4.97 -1.59 -12.66
C LEU A 51 -5.39 -1.13 -14.06
N PRO A 52 -6.59 -0.54 -14.19
CA PRO A 52 -7.00 0.03 -15.46
C PRO A 52 -5.97 1.08 -15.90
N LEU A 53 -5.46 0.93 -17.13
CA LEU A 53 -4.65 1.96 -17.77
C LEU A 53 -5.41 3.29 -17.64
N ALA A 54 -4.75 4.31 -17.11
CA ALA A 54 -5.31 5.64 -17.04
C ALA A 54 -5.49 6.19 -18.46
N PHE A 55 -6.59 5.83 -19.11
CA PHE A 55 -7.14 6.61 -20.22
C PHE A 55 -7.81 7.83 -19.61
N SER A 56 -7.01 8.85 -19.33
CA SER A 56 -7.52 10.20 -19.13
C SER A 56 -8.18 10.66 -20.45
N ARG A 57 -9.48 10.98 -20.37
CA ARG A 57 -10.20 11.79 -21.35
C ARG A 57 -9.61 13.19 -21.46
#